data_AF-A0A972S6K8-F1
#
_entry.id   AF-A0A972S6K8-F1
#
_cell.length_a   1.000
_cell.length_b   1.000
_cell.length_c   1.000
_cell.angle_alpha   90.00
_cell.angle_beta   90.00
_cell.angle_gamma   90.00
#
_symmetry.space_group_name_H-M   'P 1'
#
loop_
_entity.id
_entity.type
_entity.pdbx_description
1 polymer ?
#
loop_
_entity_poly.entity_id
_entity_poly.type
_entity_poly.pdbx_seq_one_letter_code
_entity_poly.pdbx_strand_id
1 'polypeptide(L)'
;MRLQKVLTQPINVYFVTFLVTGVFILLFLIWSLYSQSQNIQQTVIEKSFSQAQEEFTNNFNASINHLTLELKTLSEWDEVHQQLQDPSYYFFWHNERLKESVLFKKNYEQIELYNADKKRLIPIQTDASQTLVELPPEIQTLEPKVIILSATEAHLILFQTVLDREDQQIIGYIGASIDLLSFLIQNNDFTYVNKSTIQFSKLGEVSLKTALSYIHYEPVANQQQIIYGA
;
A
#
# COMPACT_ATOMS: atom_id res chain seq x y z
N MET A 1 16.53 -75.56 -10.52
CA MET A 1 17.57 -76.00 -9.56
C MET A 1 18.48 -74.82 -9.10
N ARG A 2 17.91 -73.65 -8.75
CA ARG A 2 18.66 -72.47 -8.24
C ARG A 2 18.17 -71.94 -6.89
N LEU A 3 17.01 -72.38 -6.39
CA LEU A 3 16.45 -71.90 -5.12
C LEU A 3 17.13 -72.47 -3.86
N GLN A 4 17.71 -73.68 -3.91
CA GLN A 4 18.34 -74.27 -2.73
C GLN A 4 19.69 -73.64 -2.34
N LYS A 5 20.40 -72.99 -3.27
CA LYS A 5 21.69 -72.31 -2.97
C LYS A 5 21.53 -70.96 -2.27
N VAL A 6 20.31 -70.40 -2.22
CA VAL A 6 20.04 -69.11 -1.57
C VAL A 6 19.72 -69.27 -0.09
N LEU A 7 19.30 -70.46 0.35
CA LEU A 7 18.92 -70.75 1.75
C LEU A 7 20.07 -71.28 2.63
N THR A 8 21.25 -71.52 2.05
CA THR A 8 22.44 -71.99 2.80
C THR A 8 23.62 -71.03 2.61
N GLN A 9 23.35 -69.73 2.60
CA GLN A 9 24.43 -68.74 2.62
C GLN A 9 24.95 -68.54 4.04
N PRO A 10 26.25 -68.25 4.22
CA PRO A 10 26.80 -68.00 5.55
C PRO A 10 26.09 -66.81 6.19
N ILE A 11 25.86 -66.87 7.49
CA ILE A 11 25.09 -65.87 8.26
C ILE A 11 25.53 -64.43 8.03
N ASN A 12 26.81 -64.24 7.70
CA ASN A 12 27.41 -62.97 7.33
C ASN A 12 26.74 -62.32 6.11
N VAL A 13 26.26 -63.10 5.14
CA VAL A 13 25.59 -62.56 3.95
C VAL A 13 24.22 -61.98 4.30
N TYR A 14 23.42 -62.67 5.12
CA TYR A 14 22.15 -62.13 5.60
C TYR A 14 22.35 -60.84 6.42
N PHE A 15 23.39 -60.81 7.27
CA PHE A 15 23.73 -59.62 8.04
C PHE A 15 24.15 -58.44 7.16
N VAL A 16 25.00 -58.67 6.15
CA VAL A 16 25.42 -57.63 5.20
C VAL A 16 24.23 -57.13 4.37
N THR A 17 23.38 -58.04 3.87
CA THR A 17 22.17 -57.63 3.12
C THR A 17 21.25 -56.79 4.00
N PHE A 18 21.00 -57.19 5.25
CA PHE A 18 20.18 -56.42 6.18
C PHE A 18 20.77 -55.01 6.43
N LEU A 19 22.07 -54.91 6.67
CA LEU A 19 22.75 -53.64 6.90
C LEU A 19 22.67 -52.73 5.67
N VAL A 20 22.95 -53.27 4.48
CA VAL A 20 22.85 -52.53 3.21
C VAL A 20 21.41 -52.06 2.98
N THR A 21 20.41 -52.92 3.16
CA THR A 21 19.00 -52.54 3.03
C THR A 21 18.62 -51.44 4.04
N GLY A 22 19.07 -51.55 5.28
CA GLY A 22 18.84 -50.51 6.31
C GLY A 22 19.44 -49.16 5.91
N VAL A 23 20.67 -49.13 5.41
CA VAL A 23 21.32 -47.91 4.91
C VAL A 23 20.57 -47.33 3.71
N PHE A 24 20.12 -48.17 2.76
CA PHE A 24 19.34 -47.70 1.61
C PHE A 24 18.01 -47.06 2.02
N ILE A 25 17.29 -47.66 2.98
CA ILE A 25 16.05 -47.07 3.51
C ILE A 25 16.33 -45.72 4.17
N LEU A 26 17.42 -45.63 4.93
CA LEU A 26 17.80 -44.40 5.63
C LEU A 26 18.18 -43.28 4.63
N LEU A 27 18.96 -43.61 3.61
CA LEU A 27 19.30 -42.68 2.51
C LEU A 27 18.05 -42.23 1.75
N PHE A 28 17.12 -43.14 1.46
CA PHE A 28 15.85 -42.80 0.81
C PHE A 28 15.00 -41.86 1.67
N LEU A 29 14.96 -42.08 2.99
CA LEU A 29 14.22 -41.24 3.92
C LEU A 29 14.83 -39.83 4.02
N ILE A 30 16.16 -39.73 4.14
CA ILE A 30 16.87 -38.44 4.13
C ILE A 30 16.59 -37.70 2.82
N TRP A 31 16.68 -38.39 1.67
CA TRP A 31 16.41 -37.78 0.37
C TRP A 31 14.96 -37.31 0.23
N SER A 32 13.99 -38.10 0.70
CA SER A 32 12.57 -37.74 0.69
C SER A 32 12.29 -36.51 1.57
N LEU A 33 12.87 -36.45 2.78
CA LEU A 33 12.73 -35.29 3.67
C LEU A 33 13.38 -34.04 3.08
N TYR A 34 14.56 -34.17 2.49
CA TYR A 34 15.25 -33.07 1.82
C TYR A 34 14.43 -32.51 0.65
N SER A 35 13.87 -33.38 -0.19
CA SER A 35 13.02 -32.96 -1.31
C SER A 35 11.72 -32.31 -0.86
N GLN A 36 11.07 -32.83 0.19
CA GLN A 36 9.87 -32.20 0.77
C GLN A 36 10.18 -30.82 1.36
N SER A 37 11.33 -30.66 2.02
CA SER A 37 11.76 -29.37 2.59
C SER A 37 11.88 -28.28 1.53
N GLN A 38 12.48 -28.58 0.38
CA GLN A 38 12.62 -27.63 -0.73
C GLN A 38 11.25 -27.21 -1.31
N ASN A 39 10.34 -28.16 -1.49
CA ASN A 39 8.98 -27.87 -1.97
C ASN A 39 8.17 -27.03 -0.97
N ILE A 40 8.35 -27.27 0.33
CA ILE A 40 7.71 -26.47 1.40
C ILE A 40 8.26 -25.05 1.37
N GLN A 41 9.57 -24.85 1.26
CA GLN A 41 10.17 -23.52 1.21
C GLN A 41 9.62 -22.70 0.03
N GLN A 42 9.60 -23.29 -1.17
CA GLN A 42 9.08 -22.62 -2.36
C GLN A 42 7.58 -22.25 -2.22
N THR A 43 6.76 -23.20 -1.74
CA THR A 43 5.32 -22.97 -1.54
C THR A 43 5.06 -21.89 -0.48
N VAL A 44 5.87 -21.83 0.58
CA VAL A 44 5.76 -20.81 1.63
C VAL A 44 6.10 -19.42 1.08
N ILE A 45 7.14 -19.30 0.24
CA ILE A 45 7.53 -18.03 -0.38
C ILE A 45 6.46 -17.54 -1.35
N GLU A 46 5.94 -18.41 -2.21
CA GLU A 46 4.90 -18.05 -3.17
C GLU A 46 3.61 -17.61 -2.45
N LYS A 47 3.23 -18.34 -1.39
CA LYS A 47 2.05 -18.01 -0.60
C LYS A 47 2.24 -16.71 0.18
N SER A 48 3.42 -16.45 0.76
CA SER A 48 3.67 -15.21 1.49
C SER A 48 3.59 -13.99 0.57
N PHE A 49 4.15 -14.10 -0.64
CA PHE A 49 4.05 -13.03 -1.64
C PHE A 49 2.60 -12.79 -2.09
N SER A 50 1.86 -13.87 -2.37
CA SER A 50 0.43 -13.75 -2.75
C SER A 50 -0.40 -13.10 -1.64
N GLN A 51 -0.17 -13.46 -0.37
CA GLN A 51 -0.88 -12.88 0.78
C GLN A 51 -0.51 -11.41 0.99
N ALA A 52 0.78 -11.07 0.87
CA ALA A 52 1.24 -9.69 0.93
C ALA A 52 0.63 -8.84 -0.19
N GLN A 53 0.53 -9.40 -1.41
CA GLN A 53 -0.06 -8.71 -2.55
C GLN A 53 -1.55 -8.43 -2.38
N GLU A 54 -2.31 -9.42 -1.93
CA GLU A 54 -3.73 -9.28 -1.65
C GLU A 54 -3.97 -8.25 -0.54
N GLU A 55 -3.25 -8.39 0.58
CA GLU A 55 -3.32 -7.45 1.71
C GLU A 55 -3.02 -6.03 1.26
N PHE A 56 -1.91 -5.82 0.55
CA PHE A 56 -1.50 -4.49 0.12
C PHE A 56 -2.53 -3.86 -0.81
N THR A 57 -3.02 -4.62 -1.79
CA THR A 57 -4.02 -4.13 -2.76
C THR A 57 -5.33 -3.75 -2.06
N ASN A 58 -5.79 -4.57 -1.13
CA ASN A 58 -7.01 -4.30 -0.38
C ASN A 58 -6.87 -3.06 0.50
N ASN A 59 -5.78 -2.96 1.26
CA ASN A 59 -5.49 -1.81 2.13
C ASN A 59 -5.30 -0.52 1.33
N PHE A 60 -4.61 -0.59 0.19
CA PHE A 60 -4.47 0.56 -0.73
C PHE A 60 -5.83 1.05 -1.22
N ASN A 61 -6.66 0.17 -1.77
CA ASN A 61 -7.98 0.55 -2.29
C ASN A 61 -8.90 1.08 -1.17
N ALA A 62 -8.90 0.44 -0.01
CA ALA A 62 -9.65 0.90 1.16
C ALA A 62 -9.19 2.29 1.61
N SER A 63 -7.89 2.54 1.64
CA SER A 63 -7.27 3.82 1.99
C SER A 63 -7.70 4.93 1.04
N ILE A 64 -7.64 4.70 -0.27
CA ILE A 64 -8.12 5.67 -1.28
C ILE A 64 -9.60 5.95 -1.10
N ASN A 65 -10.42 4.92 -0.94
CA ASN A 65 -11.86 5.09 -0.75
C ASN A 65 -12.18 5.89 0.51
N HIS A 66 -11.44 5.63 1.60
CA HIS A 66 -11.56 6.38 2.84
C HIS A 66 -11.26 7.88 2.62
N LEU A 67 -10.10 8.21 2.04
CA LEU A 67 -9.72 9.59 1.73
C LEU A 67 -10.73 10.28 0.81
N THR A 68 -11.28 9.56 -0.17
CA THR A 68 -12.32 10.08 -1.08
C THR A 68 -13.60 10.44 -0.32
N LEU A 69 -14.02 9.58 0.63
CA LEU A 69 -15.19 9.84 1.47
C LEU A 69 -14.96 10.99 2.46
N GLU A 70 -13.76 11.10 3.03
CA GLU A 70 -13.40 12.24 3.89
C GLU A 70 -13.44 13.56 3.10
N LEU A 71 -12.85 13.58 1.90
CA LEU A 71 -12.87 14.77 1.05
C LEU A 71 -14.30 15.13 0.61
N LYS A 72 -15.16 14.13 0.37
CA LYS A 72 -16.58 14.34 0.13
C LYS A 72 -17.27 14.98 1.33
N THR A 73 -17.01 14.49 2.54
CA THR A 73 -17.57 15.07 3.78
C THR A 73 -17.13 16.52 3.94
N LEU A 74 -15.87 16.81 3.63
CA LEU A 74 -15.34 18.17 3.67
C LEU A 74 -15.99 19.07 2.61
N SER A 75 -16.24 18.55 1.41
CA SER A 75 -16.96 19.27 0.35
C SER A 75 -18.38 19.67 0.75
N GLU A 76 -19.00 18.92 1.66
CA GLU A 76 -20.35 19.16 2.18
C GLU A 76 -20.38 20.18 3.34
N TRP A 77 -19.21 20.60 3.86
CA TRP A 77 -19.11 21.49 5.02
C TRP A 77 -19.69 22.90 4.75
N ASP A 78 -20.47 23.43 5.70
CA ASP A 78 -21.08 24.76 5.62
C ASP A 78 -20.06 25.86 5.31
N GLU A 79 -18.89 25.83 5.95
CA GLU A 79 -17.87 26.87 5.74
C GLU A 79 -17.28 26.82 4.32
N VAL A 80 -17.14 25.63 3.72
CA VAL A 80 -16.71 25.49 2.32
C VAL A 80 -17.70 26.16 1.38
N HIS A 81 -19.01 25.96 1.60
CA HIS A 81 -20.04 26.60 0.80
C HIS A 81 -20.01 28.12 0.97
N GLN A 82 -19.87 28.61 2.21
CA GLN A 82 -19.75 30.03 2.50
C GLN A 82 -18.55 30.66 1.78
N GLN A 83 -17.38 30.01 1.83
CA GLN A 83 -16.18 30.53 1.17
C GLN A 83 -16.26 30.51 -0.37
N LEU A 84 -17.00 29.56 -0.96
CA LEU A 84 -17.23 29.54 -2.41
C LEU A 84 -18.20 30.62 -2.88
N GLN A 85 -19.14 31.01 -2.02
CA GLN A 85 -20.10 32.10 -2.31
C GLN A 85 -19.50 33.49 -2.06
N ASP A 86 -18.76 33.65 -0.96
CA ASP A 86 -18.05 34.89 -0.59
C ASP A 86 -16.64 34.57 -0.07
N PRO A 87 -15.61 34.67 -0.94
CA PRO A 87 -14.23 34.36 -0.56
C PRO A 87 -13.53 35.48 0.23
N SER A 88 -14.25 36.54 0.63
CA SER A 88 -13.65 37.69 1.35
C SER A 88 -12.91 37.30 2.63
N TYR A 89 -13.31 36.19 3.27
CA TYR A 89 -12.70 35.66 4.49
C TYR A 89 -11.86 34.40 4.27
N TYR A 90 -11.63 34.00 3.00
CA TYR A 90 -10.99 32.72 2.66
C TYR A 90 -9.60 32.58 3.26
N PHE A 91 -8.78 33.64 3.22
CA PHE A 91 -7.41 33.60 3.76
C PHE A 91 -7.38 33.23 5.25
N PHE A 92 -8.25 33.86 6.05
CA PHE A 92 -8.35 33.58 7.48
C PHE A 92 -8.94 32.18 7.72
N TRP A 93 -9.99 31.82 6.97
CA TRP A 93 -10.58 30.50 7.05
C TRP A 93 -9.56 29.39 6.77
N HIS A 94 -8.82 29.51 5.67
CA HIS A 94 -7.85 28.53 5.21
C HIS A 94 -6.68 28.35 6.19
N ASN A 95 -6.11 29.46 6.68
CA ASN A 95 -4.90 29.41 7.50
C ASN A 95 -5.15 29.08 8.96
N GLU A 96 -6.35 29.37 9.48
CA GLU A 96 -6.71 29.18 10.89
C GLU A 96 -7.85 28.17 11.04
N ARG A 97 -9.08 28.54 10.63
CA ARG A 97 -10.31 27.77 10.90
C ARG A 97 -10.27 26.34 10.35
N LEU A 98 -9.77 26.18 9.13
CA LEU A 98 -9.67 24.89 8.47
C LEU A 98 -8.75 23.96 9.26
N LYS A 99 -7.55 24.43 9.60
CA LYS A 99 -6.52 23.67 10.34
C LYS A 99 -6.92 23.34 11.78
N GLU A 100 -7.72 24.19 12.42
CA GLU A 100 -8.29 23.93 13.74
C GLU A 100 -9.50 22.98 13.71
N SER A 101 -10.10 22.75 12.53
CA SER A 101 -11.28 21.91 12.42
C SER A 101 -10.94 20.42 12.59
N VAL A 102 -11.91 19.66 13.09
CA VAL A 102 -11.82 18.19 13.17
C VAL A 102 -11.76 17.52 11.79
N LEU A 103 -12.12 18.25 10.73
CA LEU A 103 -12.11 17.77 9.35
C LEU A 103 -10.71 17.86 8.72
N PHE A 104 -9.83 18.75 9.21
CA PHE A 104 -8.44 18.79 8.79
C PHE A 104 -7.64 17.74 9.56
N LYS A 105 -7.55 16.55 8.96
CA LYS A 105 -6.77 15.44 9.48
C LYS A 105 -5.26 15.67 9.29
N LYS A 106 -4.46 15.07 10.17
CA LYS A 106 -2.99 15.20 10.19
C LYS A 106 -2.31 14.77 8.88
N ASN A 107 -2.94 13.92 8.09
CA ASN A 107 -2.45 13.41 6.82
C ASN A 107 -2.69 14.37 5.64
N TYR A 108 -3.52 15.40 5.80
CA TYR A 108 -3.63 16.45 4.78
C TYR A 108 -2.45 17.40 4.90
N GLU A 109 -1.72 17.53 3.81
CA GLU A 109 -0.65 18.52 3.69
C GLU A 109 -1.20 19.87 3.24
N GLN A 110 -2.16 19.82 2.31
CA GLN A 110 -2.77 21.00 1.72
C GLN A 110 -4.22 20.72 1.35
N ILE A 111 -5.08 21.72 1.52
CA ILE A 111 -6.47 21.70 1.08
C ILE A 111 -6.79 23.05 0.46
N GLU A 112 -7.32 23.06 -0.76
CA GLU A 112 -7.66 24.29 -1.48
C GLU A 112 -9.06 24.29 -2.02
N LEU A 113 -9.68 25.46 -2.05
CA LEU A 113 -10.94 25.69 -2.75
C LEU A 113 -10.70 26.31 -4.12
N TYR A 114 -11.52 25.87 -5.07
CA TYR A 114 -11.53 26.31 -6.45
C TYR A 114 -12.94 26.76 -6.81
N ASN A 115 -13.04 27.86 -7.54
CA ASN A 115 -14.32 28.33 -8.06
C ASN A 115 -14.88 27.40 -9.15
N ALA A 116 -16.09 27.69 -9.63
CA ALA A 116 -16.74 26.93 -10.70
C ALA A 116 -15.91 26.87 -12.01
N ASP A 117 -15.06 27.87 -12.26
CA ASP A 117 -14.10 27.91 -13.38
C ASP A 117 -12.82 27.10 -13.14
N LYS A 118 -12.78 26.28 -12.08
CA LYS A 118 -11.63 25.44 -11.69
C LYS A 118 -10.37 26.21 -11.32
N LYS A 119 -10.49 27.50 -10.99
CA LYS A 119 -9.37 28.33 -10.52
C LYS A 119 -9.37 28.42 -9.01
N ARG A 120 -8.19 28.29 -8.41
CA ARG A 120 -8.01 28.39 -6.96
C ARG A 120 -8.47 29.76 -6.47
N LEU A 121 -9.19 29.81 -5.34
CA LEU A 121 -9.78 31.05 -4.80
C LEU A 121 -8.71 32.10 -4.44
N ILE A 122 -7.58 31.67 -3.87
CA ILE A 122 -6.43 32.56 -3.60
C ILE A 122 -5.12 31.84 -3.98
N PRO A 123 -4.17 32.51 -4.65
CA PRO A 123 -2.81 32.00 -4.80
C PRO A 123 -2.10 32.04 -3.45
N ILE A 124 -1.68 30.88 -2.94
CA ILE A 124 -0.86 30.80 -1.74
C ILE A 124 0.48 31.47 -2.01
N GLN A 125 0.94 32.29 -1.06
CA GLN A 125 2.36 32.58 -0.91
C GLN A 125 2.94 31.47 -0.05
N THR A 126 3.46 30.43 -0.69
CA THR A 126 4.07 29.31 0.03
C THR A 126 5.39 29.82 0.56
N ASP A 127 5.62 29.67 1.86
CA ASP A 127 6.93 29.95 2.44
C ASP A 127 7.91 28.98 1.78
N ALA A 128 8.90 29.49 1.04
CA ALA A 128 9.78 28.74 0.13
C ALA A 128 10.65 27.66 0.81
N SER A 129 10.41 27.39 2.10
CA SER A 129 11.15 26.46 2.95
C SER A 129 10.43 25.13 3.18
N GLN A 130 9.19 24.94 2.70
CA GLN A 130 8.46 23.67 2.85
C GLN A 130 8.40 22.90 1.53
N THR A 131 8.91 21.67 1.52
CA THR A 131 8.86 20.71 0.39
C THR A 131 7.46 20.10 0.24
N LEU A 132 6.44 20.94 0.15
CA LEU A 132 5.06 20.49 -0.05
C LEU A 132 4.77 20.43 -1.56
N VAL A 133 4.10 19.36 -2.00
CA VAL A 133 3.57 19.31 -3.36
C VAL A 133 2.38 20.26 -3.44
N GLU A 134 2.60 21.40 -4.10
CA GLU A 134 1.57 22.40 -4.26
C GLU A 134 0.43 21.90 -5.16
N LEU A 135 -0.80 22.07 -4.67
CA LEU A 135 -1.99 21.93 -5.51
C LEU A 135 -1.96 22.94 -6.66
N PRO A 136 -2.34 22.53 -7.89
CA PRO A 136 -2.23 23.39 -9.07
C PRO A 136 -3.15 24.63 -8.94
N PRO A 137 -2.78 25.77 -9.55
CA PRO A 137 -3.63 26.98 -9.52
C PRO A 137 -4.93 26.81 -10.33
N GLU A 138 -4.96 25.89 -11.30
CA GLU A 138 -6.12 25.56 -12.12
C GLU A 138 -6.24 24.04 -12.29
N ILE A 139 -7.45 23.51 -12.11
CA ILE A 139 -7.72 22.07 -12.24
C ILE A 139 -7.91 21.72 -13.72
N GLN A 140 -6.96 20.98 -14.28
CA GLN A 140 -7.08 20.44 -15.64
C GLN A 140 -7.96 19.18 -15.69
N THR A 141 -7.82 18.31 -14.67
CA THR A 141 -8.54 17.05 -14.56
C THR A 141 -8.94 16.79 -13.11
N LEU A 142 -10.11 16.17 -12.93
CA LEU A 142 -10.59 15.70 -11.62
C LEU A 142 -10.09 14.27 -11.31
N GLU A 143 -9.42 13.62 -12.26
CA GLU A 143 -8.90 12.28 -12.03
C GLU A 143 -7.80 12.30 -10.94
N PRO A 144 -7.90 11.43 -9.93
CA PRO A 144 -6.86 11.29 -8.91
C PRO A 144 -5.49 10.97 -9.51
N LYS A 145 -4.47 11.64 -8.99
CA LYS A 145 -3.09 11.45 -9.42
C LYS A 145 -2.15 11.33 -8.23
N VAL A 146 -1.05 10.63 -8.44
CA VAL A 146 0.04 10.49 -7.46
C VAL A 146 1.28 11.15 -8.03
N ILE A 147 1.87 12.06 -7.26
CA ILE A 147 3.12 12.74 -7.59
C ILE A 147 4.22 12.10 -6.75
N ILE A 148 5.12 11.37 -7.39
CA ILE A 148 6.21 10.66 -6.71
C ILE A 148 7.48 11.49 -6.82
N LEU A 149 7.97 11.97 -5.67
CA LEU A 149 9.17 12.80 -5.58
C LEU A 149 10.42 11.98 -5.26
N SER A 150 10.26 10.89 -4.49
CA SER A 150 11.34 9.96 -4.18
C SER A 150 10.81 8.56 -3.88
N ALA A 151 11.69 7.61 -3.59
CA ALA A 151 11.30 6.24 -3.22
C ALA A 151 10.41 6.18 -1.97
N THR A 152 10.50 7.18 -1.09
CA THR A 152 9.75 7.22 0.17
C THR A 152 8.85 8.46 0.28
N GLU A 153 8.64 9.17 -0.82
CA GLU A 153 7.87 10.41 -0.82
C GLU A 153 6.97 10.44 -2.04
N ALA A 154 5.67 10.34 -1.78
CA ALA A 154 4.64 10.41 -2.81
C ALA A 154 3.38 11.08 -2.27
N HIS A 155 2.78 11.89 -3.12
CA HIS A 155 1.69 12.78 -2.76
C HIS A 155 0.46 12.42 -3.59
N LEU A 156 -0.63 12.06 -2.92
CA LEU A 156 -1.92 11.83 -3.57
C LEU A 156 -2.66 13.14 -3.71
N ILE A 157 -3.02 13.49 -4.94
CA ILE A 157 -3.85 14.64 -5.26
C ILE A 157 -5.27 14.17 -5.57
N LEU A 158 -6.22 14.65 -4.80
CA LEU A 158 -7.64 14.38 -4.95
C LEU A 158 -8.40 15.68 -5.20
N PHE A 159 -9.43 15.61 -6.03
CA PHE A 159 -10.39 16.69 -6.25
C PHE A 159 -11.81 16.17 -6.05
N GLN A 160 -12.66 17.00 -5.46
CA GLN A 160 -14.07 16.70 -5.23
C GLN A 160 -14.91 17.91 -5.64
N THR A 161 -16.02 17.66 -6.34
CA THR A 161 -16.99 18.69 -6.71
C THR A 161 -17.78 19.16 -5.50
N VAL A 162 -18.00 20.46 -5.38
CA VAL A 162 -18.93 21.06 -4.43
C VAL A 162 -20.18 21.49 -5.20
N LEU A 163 -21.32 20.95 -4.78
CA LEU A 163 -22.62 21.22 -5.39
C LEU A 163 -23.41 22.19 -4.52
N ASP A 164 -24.15 23.08 -5.16
CA ASP A 164 -25.15 23.89 -4.49
C ASP A 164 -26.22 22.97 -3.86
N ARG A 165 -26.71 23.37 -2.69
CA ARG A 165 -27.65 22.56 -1.92
C ARG A 165 -29.08 22.65 -2.44
N GLU A 166 -29.44 23.75 -3.10
CA GLU A 166 -30.79 24.00 -3.61
C GLU A 166 -30.96 23.40 -5.00
N ASP A 167 -30.06 23.70 -5.93
CA ASP A 167 -30.23 23.37 -7.36
C ASP A 167 -29.25 22.33 -7.91
N GLN A 168 -28.35 21.82 -7.06
CA GLN A 168 -27.32 20.83 -7.41
C GLN A 168 -26.36 21.28 -8.52
N GLN A 169 -26.25 22.60 -8.77
CA GLN A 169 -25.25 23.14 -9.69
C GLN A 169 -23.85 23.10 -9.08
N ILE A 170 -22.82 23.01 -9.90
CA ILE A 170 -21.44 23.05 -9.41
C ILE A 170 -21.12 24.50 -9.01
N ILE A 171 -20.85 24.72 -7.73
CA ILE A 171 -20.42 26.03 -7.19
C ILE A 171 -18.91 26.12 -7.03
N GLY A 172 -18.22 24.99 -7.05
CA GLY A 172 -16.77 24.92 -7.01
C GLY A 172 -16.23 23.53 -6.83
N TYR A 173 -14.98 23.46 -6.41
CA TYR A 173 -14.27 22.22 -6.14
C TYR A 173 -13.39 22.39 -4.91
N ILE A 174 -13.11 21.27 -4.25
CA ILE A 174 -12.11 21.18 -3.20
C ILE A 174 -11.01 20.23 -3.64
N GLY A 175 -9.76 20.66 -3.50
CA GLY A 175 -8.57 19.86 -3.76
C GLY A 175 -7.86 19.52 -2.46
N ALA A 176 -7.25 18.35 -2.40
CA ALA A 176 -6.43 17.93 -1.27
C ALA A 176 -5.13 17.27 -1.74
N SER A 177 -4.03 17.59 -1.06
CA SER A 177 -2.75 16.86 -1.14
C SER A 177 -2.55 16.07 0.14
N ILE A 178 -2.17 14.80 0.01
CA ILE A 178 -1.98 13.85 1.10
C ILE A 178 -0.63 13.15 0.92
N ASP A 179 0.19 13.08 1.97
CA ASP A 179 1.34 12.16 2.01
C ASP A 179 0.83 10.72 1.96
N LEU A 180 0.91 10.12 0.78
CA LEU A 180 0.32 8.81 0.50
C LEU A 180 1.05 7.71 1.26
N LEU A 181 2.38 7.78 1.38
CA LEU A 181 3.15 6.73 2.03
C LEU A 181 2.91 6.73 3.53
N SER A 182 3.02 7.91 4.15
CA SER A 182 2.76 8.07 5.58
C SER A 182 1.34 7.64 5.92
N PHE A 183 0.36 8.02 5.09
CA PHE A 183 -1.02 7.58 5.27
C PHE A 183 -1.16 6.05 5.20
N LEU A 184 -0.61 5.41 4.16
CA LEU A 184 -0.70 3.96 4.01
C LEU A 184 -0.08 3.22 5.21
N ILE A 185 1.08 3.68 5.71
CA ILE A 185 1.79 3.03 6.81
C ILE A 185 1.06 3.22 8.16
N GLN A 186 0.54 4.43 8.42
CA GLN A 186 -0.06 4.80 9.70
C GLN A 186 -1.51 4.31 9.84
N ASN A 187 -2.26 4.21 8.73
CA ASN A 187 -3.69 3.88 8.74
C ASN A 187 -3.99 2.42 8.42
N ASN A 188 -2.97 1.58 8.17
CA ASN A 188 -3.17 0.17 7.85
C ASN A 188 -2.31 -0.76 8.72
N ASP A 189 -2.92 -1.86 9.17
CA ASP A 189 -2.27 -2.94 9.88
C ASP A 189 -1.81 -4.01 8.90
N PHE A 190 -0.58 -3.86 8.40
CA PHE A 190 0.06 -4.87 7.57
C PHE A 190 0.57 -6.04 8.41
N THR A 191 0.05 -7.23 8.13
CA THR A 191 0.41 -8.51 8.73
C THR A 191 1.40 -9.28 7.84
N TYR A 192 1.18 -9.24 6.52
CA TYR A 192 1.96 -9.98 5.54
C TYR A 192 2.98 -9.11 4.80
N VAL A 193 2.81 -7.79 4.79
CA VAL A 193 3.74 -6.83 4.16
C VAL A 193 4.73 -6.24 5.18
N ASN A 194 6.02 -6.22 4.83
CA ASN A 194 7.03 -5.52 5.62
C ASN A 194 6.97 -4.00 5.35
N LYS A 195 6.40 -3.24 6.30
CA LYS A 195 6.19 -1.78 6.18
C LYS A 195 7.47 -1.00 5.85
N SER A 196 8.63 -1.43 6.33
CA SER A 196 9.90 -0.71 6.10
C SER A 196 10.45 -0.84 4.68
N THR A 197 9.85 -1.72 3.87
CA THR A 197 10.27 -1.99 2.48
C THR A 197 9.34 -1.37 1.45
N ILE A 198 8.24 -0.72 1.90
CA ILE A 198 7.30 -0.06 0.99
C ILE A 198 8.00 1.15 0.37
N GLN A 199 8.16 1.11 -0.95
CA GLN A 199 8.86 2.16 -1.70
C GLN A 199 8.28 2.33 -3.10
N PHE A 200 8.42 3.52 -3.67
CA PHE A 200 8.05 3.83 -5.04
C PHE A 200 9.23 3.65 -6.01
N SER A 201 9.00 3.06 -7.18
CA SER A 201 10.04 2.82 -8.19
C SER A 201 10.12 3.83 -9.32
N LYS A 202 9.16 4.75 -9.41
CA LYS A 202 9.06 5.70 -10.52
C LYS A 202 8.91 7.12 -10.00
N LEU A 203 9.66 8.06 -10.56
CA LEU A 203 9.52 9.48 -10.27
C LEU A 203 8.52 10.14 -11.22
N GLY A 204 7.87 11.20 -10.74
CA GLY A 204 6.96 12.04 -11.50
C GLY A 204 5.48 11.74 -11.25
N GLU A 205 4.64 12.30 -12.13
CA GLU A 205 3.18 12.19 -12.04
C GLU A 205 2.69 10.87 -12.67
N VAL A 206 1.85 10.15 -11.94
CA VAL A 206 1.17 8.93 -12.40
C VAL A 206 -0.31 8.96 -12.05
N SER A 207 -1.14 8.34 -12.88
CA SER A 207 -2.55 8.16 -12.54
C SER A 207 -2.70 7.24 -11.32
N LEU A 208 -3.71 7.46 -10.49
CA LEU A 208 -3.95 6.58 -9.34
C LEU A 208 -4.15 5.11 -9.75
N LYS A 209 -4.78 4.86 -10.91
CA LYS A 209 -5.02 3.51 -11.45
C LYS A 209 -3.72 2.72 -11.68
N THR A 210 -2.63 3.42 -12.00
CA THR A 210 -1.32 2.80 -12.26
C THR A 210 -0.36 2.96 -11.09
N ALA A 211 -0.65 3.83 -10.12
CA ALA A 211 0.22 4.09 -8.97
C ALA A 211 0.60 2.81 -8.22
N LEU A 212 -0.37 1.92 -7.98
CA LEU A 212 -0.15 0.65 -7.30
C LEU A 212 0.96 -0.21 -7.95
N SER A 213 1.09 -0.17 -9.28
CA SER A 213 2.11 -0.93 -10.02
C SER A 213 3.54 -0.42 -9.84
N TYR A 214 3.69 0.80 -9.32
CA TYR A 214 4.98 1.43 -9.03
C TYR A 214 5.37 1.33 -7.55
N ILE A 215 4.60 0.59 -6.74
CA ILE A 215 4.92 0.36 -5.34
C ILE A 215 5.55 -1.03 -5.20
N HIS A 216 6.72 -1.09 -4.59
CA HIS A 216 7.38 -2.32 -4.20
C HIS A 216 7.36 -2.48 -2.70
N TYR A 217 7.28 -3.73 -2.26
CA TYR A 217 7.36 -4.15 -0.88
C TYR A 217 7.78 -5.61 -0.83
N GLU A 218 8.30 -6.02 0.31
CA GLU A 218 8.66 -7.41 0.59
C GLU A 218 7.64 -8.03 1.56
N PRO A 219 7.33 -9.33 1.41
CA PRO A 219 6.55 -10.04 2.41
C PRO A 219 7.34 -10.15 3.72
N VAL A 220 6.63 -10.19 4.86
CA VAL A 220 7.26 -10.45 6.16
C VAL A 220 7.87 -11.86 6.14
N ALA A 221 9.16 -11.95 6.47
CA ALA A 221 9.84 -13.24 6.63
C ALA A 221 9.10 -14.08 7.68
N ASN A 222 8.65 -15.28 7.29
CA ASN A 222 7.79 -16.11 8.10
C ASN A 222 8.47 -16.43 9.45
N GLN A 223 7.91 -15.98 10.58
CA GLN A 223 8.46 -16.17 11.92
C GLN A 223 8.66 -17.66 12.30
N GLN A 224 8.08 -18.59 11.54
CA GLN A 224 8.26 -20.02 11.71
C GLN A 224 9.67 -20.54 11.34
N GLN A 225 10.52 -19.74 10.68
CA GLN A 225 11.92 -20.12 10.42
C GLN A 225 12.83 -20.04 11.66
N ILE A 226 12.45 -19.30 12.71
CA ILE A 226 13.31 -19.11 13.89
C ILE A 226 13.21 -20.31 14.86
N ILE A 227 12.14 -21.11 14.79
CA ILE A 227 11.92 -22.22 15.75
C ILE A 227 12.66 -23.51 15.35
N TYR A 228 13.11 -23.65 14.10
CA TYR A 228 13.80 -24.86 13.61
C TYR A 228 15.26 -24.62 13.19
N GLY A 229 15.83 -23.46 13.52
CA GLY A 229 17.18 -23.05 13.14
C GLY A 229 18.14 -22.81 14.31
N ALA A 230 17.99 -23.55 15.42
CA ALA A 230 18.92 -23.56 16.54
C ALA A 230 19.38 -24.99 16.87
#